data_AF-A0A2H9L796-F1
#
_entry.id   AF-A0A2H9L796-F1
#
_cell.length_a   1.000
_cell.length_b   1.000
_cell.length_c   1.000
_cell.angle_alpha   90.00
_cell.angle_beta   90.00
_cell.angle_gamma   90.00
#
_symmetry.space_group_name_H-M   'P 1'
#
loop_
_entity.id
_entity.type
_entity.pdbx_description
1 polymer ?
#
loop_
_entity_poly.entity_id
_entity_poly.type
_entity_poly.pdbx_seq_one_letter_code
_entity_poly.pdbx_strand_id
1 'polypeptide(L)'
;GSIVPTDMTIALGYSQVFRDRIAKTFDRLDEQKLVEMGMRKALVQQLIKEKEKVIAMMRKGKLQDLQDFSGMGEKTFGQLVDYLMKLNSALTDGKVTIDTKRILRLPSSLHSGVSMKCVLVRDIEHFSIESAIPKFMREGK
;
A
#
# COMPACT_ATOMS: atom_id res chain seq x y z
N GLY A 1 8.03 -8.45 -1.36
CA GLY A 1 8.87 -9.08 -0.33
C GLY A 1 7.95 -9.63 0.72
N SER A 2 7.90 -10.94 0.86
CA SER A 2 6.93 -11.68 1.68
C SER A 2 7.51 -12.11 3.03
N ILE A 3 8.65 -11.53 3.41
CA ILE A 3 9.37 -11.88 4.63
C ILE A 3 9.28 -10.67 5.56
N VAL A 4 8.74 -10.89 6.76
CA VAL A 4 8.75 -9.90 7.83
C VAL A 4 10.19 -9.80 8.36
N PRO A 5 10.80 -8.60 8.41
CA PRO A 5 12.12 -8.44 9.00
C PRO A 5 12.11 -8.90 10.47
N THR A 6 13.11 -9.68 10.87
CA THR A 6 13.30 -10.08 12.27
C THR A 6 13.60 -8.88 13.17
N ASP A 7 14.25 -7.86 12.61
CA ASP A 7 14.48 -6.57 13.27
C ASP A 7 13.76 -5.44 12.53
N MET A 8 12.71 -4.91 13.18
CA MET A 8 11.89 -3.80 12.71
C MET A 8 12.44 -2.43 13.14
N THR A 9 13.43 -2.42 14.03
CA THR A 9 13.95 -1.22 14.69
C THR A 9 15.13 -0.62 13.93
N ILE A 10 15.92 -1.45 13.23
CA ILE A 10 17.02 -0.98 12.41
C ILE A 10 16.47 -0.13 11.26
N ALA A 11 16.88 1.13 11.18
CA ALA A 11 16.38 2.09 10.20
C ALA A 11 17.07 2.02 8.83
N LEU A 12 17.93 1.02 8.57
CA LEU A 12 18.69 0.89 7.33
C LEU A 12 18.26 -0.32 6.49
N GLY A 13 18.00 -0.09 5.20
CA GLY A 13 17.73 -1.13 4.21
C GLY A 13 16.27 -1.59 4.14
N TYR A 14 16.06 -2.91 4.15
CA TYR A 14 14.76 -3.56 3.90
C TYR A 14 13.67 -3.22 4.93
N SER A 15 14.05 -3.04 6.21
CA SER A 15 13.15 -2.69 7.32
C SER A 15 12.50 -1.32 7.17
N GLN A 16 13.21 -0.31 6.63
CA GLN A 16 12.63 1.01 6.38
C GLN A 16 11.58 0.96 5.27
N VAL A 17 11.90 0.33 4.14
CA VAL A 17 10.95 0.16 3.03
C VAL A 17 9.73 -0.63 3.49
N PHE A 18 9.93 -1.69 4.27
CA PHE A 18 8.85 -2.48 4.85
C PHE A 18 7.92 -1.63 5.74
N ARG A 19 8.48 -0.84 6.67
CA ARG A 19 7.72 0.07 7.54
C ARG A 19 6.90 1.08 6.74
N ASP A 20 7.51 1.70 5.73
CA ASP A 20 6.83 2.68 4.89
C ASP A 20 5.69 2.05 4.08
N ARG A 21 5.88 0.82 3.57
CA ARG A 21 4.86 0.09 2.81
C ARG A 21 3.70 -0.35 3.70
N ILE A 22 3.97 -0.88 4.89
CA ILE A 22 2.92 -1.22 5.85
C ILE A 22 2.14 0.01 6.29
N ALA A 23 2.83 1.11 6.61
CA ALA A 23 2.18 2.36 7.00
C ALA A 23 1.28 2.93 5.88
N LYS A 24 1.76 2.95 4.63
CA LYS A 24 0.95 3.39 3.47
C LYS A 24 -0.25 2.49 3.20
N THR A 25 -0.10 1.19 3.39
CA THR A 25 -1.20 0.25 3.17
C THR A 25 -2.24 0.36 4.30
N PHE A 26 -1.81 0.46 5.55
CA PHE A 26 -2.70 0.70 6.68
C PHE A 26 -3.46 2.02 6.55
N ASP A 27 -2.81 3.07 6.05
CA ASP A 27 -3.46 4.37 5.80
C ASP A 27 -4.63 4.28 4.80
N ARG A 28 -4.63 3.30 3.90
CA ARG A 28 -5.70 3.09 2.92
C ARG A 28 -6.77 2.08 3.36
N LEU A 29 -6.63 1.47 4.53
CA LEU A 29 -7.61 0.55 5.07
C LEU A 29 -8.77 1.28 5.75
N ASP A 30 -9.94 0.68 5.62
CA ASP A 30 -11.19 1.07 6.26
C ASP A 30 -11.49 0.16 7.47
N GLU A 31 -12.44 0.58 8.32
CA GLU A 31 -12.89 -0.21 9.47
C GLU A 31 -13.44 -1.58 9.05
N GLN A 32 -14.14 -1.64 7.91
CA GLN A 32 -14.79 -2.86 7.43
C GLN A 32 -13.78 -3.98 7.17
N LYS A 33 -12.69 -3.71 6.42
CA LYS A 33 -11.66 -4.72 6.11
C LYS A 33 -10.93 -5.21 7.36
N LEU A 34 -10.73 -4.32 8.34
CA LEU A 34 -10.10 -4.68 9.61
C LEU A 34 -11.01 -5.59 10.45
N VAL A 35 -12.33 -5.39 10.42
CA VAL A 35 -13.31 -6.28 11.05
C VAL A 35 -13.42 -7.62 10.30
N GLU A 36 -13.44 -7.61 8.96
CA GLU A 36 -13.46 -8.83 8.12
C GLU A 36 -12.25 -9.75 8.37
N MET A 37 -11.11 -9.18 8.74
CA MET A 37 -9.92 -9.93 9.16
C MET A 37 -10.12 -10.67 10.50
N GLY A 38 -11.22 -10.41 11.22
CA GLY A 38 -11.53 -11.01 12.50
C GLY A 38 -11.04 -10.21 13.72
N MET A 39 -10.68 -8.93 13.54
CA MET A 39 -10.39 -8.07 14.69
C MET A 39 -11.66 -7.65 15.41
N ARG A 40 -11.55 -7.52 16.74
CA ARG A 40 -12.64 -7.02 17.57
C ARG A 40 -12.95 -5.58 17.18
N LYS A 41 -14.24 -5.28 16.97
CA LYS A 41 -14.71 -3.95 16.57
C LYS A 41 -14.19 -2.81 17.46
N ALA A 42 -14.16 -3.02 18.78
CA ALA A 42 -13.62 -2.04 19.73
C ALA A 42 -12.15 -1.70 19.47
N LEU A 43 -11.32 -2.69 19.14
CA LEU A 43 -9.92 -2.49 18.80
C LEU A 43 -9.79 -1.74 17.47
N VAL A 44 -10.58 -2.13 16.46
CA VAL A 44 -10.56 -1.45 15.16
C VAL A 44 -10.93 0.03 15.30
N GLN A 45 -11.98 0.34 16.06
CA GLN A 45 -12.39 1.72 16.32
C GLN A 45 -11.28 2.52 17.01
N GLN A 46 -10.56 1.90 17.96
CA GLN A 46 -9.42 2.55 18.61
C GLN A 46 -8.26 2.81 17.63
N LEU A 47 -7.93 1.83 16.78
CA LEU A 47 -6.86 1.97 15.77
C LEU A 47 -7.19 3.02 14.72
N ILE A 48 -8.45 3.12 14.30
CA ILE A 48 -8.91 4.13 13.34
C ILE A 48 -8.97 5.52 14.00
N LYS A 49 -9.41 5.60 15.26
CA LYS A 49 -9.41 6.86 16.02
C LYS A 49 -7.99 7.41 16.20
N GLU A 50 -7.02 6.55 16.47
CA GLU A 50 -5.60 6.92 16.63
C GLU A 50 -4.77 6.67 15.36
N LYS A 51 -5.39 6.68 14.17
CA LYS A 51 -4.75 6.25 12.91
C LYS A 51 -3.43 6.95 12.61
N GLU A 52 -3.36 8.27 12.79
CA GLU A 52 -2.13 9.04 12.56
C GLU A 52 -1.00 8.61 13.50
N LYS A 53 -1.33 8.38 14.77
CA LYS A 53 -0.37 7.91 15.79
C LYS A 53 0.11 6.51 15.43
N VAL A 54 -0.79 5.61 15.02
CA VAL A 54 -0.46 4.24 14.57
C VAL A 54 0.49 4.29 13.37
N ILE A 55 0.20 5.11 12.36
CA ILE A 55 1.06 5.31 11.19
C ILE A 55 2.45 5.85 11.60
N ALA A 56 2.49 6.80 12.53
CA ALA A 56 3.75 7.33 13.05
C ALA A 56 4.57 6.27 13.79
N MET A 57 3.92 5.41 14.60
CA MET A 57 4.56 4.28 15.28
C MET A 57 5.15 3.27 14.28
N MET A 58 4.37 2.92 13.24
CA MET A 58 4.82 2.05 12.15
C MET A 58 6.09 2.59 11.48
N ARG A 59 6.09 3.88 11.07
CA ARG A 59 7.24 4.52 10.40
C ARG A 59 8.46 4.65 11.31
N LYS A 60 8.25 4.89 12.61
CA LYS A 60 9.34 5.00 13.60
C LYS A 60 9.93 3.65 14.01
N GLY A 61 9.40 2.53 13.54
CA GLY A 61 9.86 1.18 13.93
C GLY A 61 9.38 0.72 15.30
N LYS A 62 8.38 1.41 15.85
CA LYS A 62 7.72 1.12 17.12
C LYS A 62 6.47 0.26 16.89
N LEU A 63 6.61 -0.75 16.05
CA LEU A 63 5.47 -1.58 15.65
C LEU A 63 4.99 -2.46 16.82
N GLN A 64 5.92 -2.88 17.68
CA GLN A 64 5.62 -3.70 18.86
C GLN A 64 4.77 -2.95 19.89
N ASP A 65 4.92 -1.62 20.01
CA ASP A 65 4.10 -0.75 20.86
C ASP A 65 2.61 -0.78 20.48
N LEU A 66 2.23 -1.31 19.32
CA LEU A 66 0.83 -1.56 18.98
C LEU A 66 0.18 -2.62 19.89
N GLN A 67 0.97 -3.50 20.50
CA GLN A 67 0.49 -4.49 21.48
C GLN A 67 -0.02 -3.83 22.77
N ASP A 68 0.35 -2.57 23.04
CA ASP A 68 -0.16 -1.81 24.19
C ASP A 68 -1.63 -1.39 24.01
N PHE A 69 -2.19 -1.51 22.80
CA PHE A 69 -3.61 -1.24 22.56
C PHE A 69 -4.47 -2.33 23.23
N SER A 70 -5.49 -1.89 23.98
CA SER A 70 -6.41 -2.79 24.66
C SER A 70 -7.08 -3.77 23.68
N GLY A 71 -6.79 -5.06 23.85
CA GLY A 71 -7.31 -6.12 22.99
C GLY A 71 -6.41 -6.49 21.79
N MET A 72 -5.24 -5.84 21.64
CA MET A 72 -4.21 -6.24 20.68
C MET A 72 -3.21 -7.21 21.33
N GLY A 73 -3.57 -8.49 21.40
CA GLY A 73 -2.62 -9.53 21.79
C GLY A 73 -1.64 -9.89 20.68
N GLU A 74 -0.58 -10.63 21.01
CA GLU A 74 0.47 -11.08 20.09
C GLU A 74 -0.09 -11.77 18.83
N LYS A 75 -1.11 -12.63 19.00
CA LYS A 75 -1.77 -13.31 17.87
C LYS A 75 -2.45 -12.33 16.91
N THR A 76 -3.19 -11.36 17.44
CA THR A 76 -3.91 -10.36 16.63
C THR A 76 -2.95 -9.39 15.96
N PHE A 77 -1.88 -9.03 16.67
CA PHE A 77 -0.78 -8.25 16.10
C PHE A 77 -0.12 -8.98 14.92
N GLY A 78 0.24 -10.26 15.08
CA GLY A 78 0.80 -11.08 14.00
C GLY A 78 -0.14 -11.16 12.80
N GLN A 79 -1.43 -11.38 13.03
CA GLN A 79 -2.45 -11.39 11.97
C GLN A 79 -2.52 -10.06 11.20
N LEU A 80 -2.45 -8.92 11.90
CA LEU A 80 -2.45 -7.60 11.27
C LEU A 80 -1.22 -7.40 10.39
N VAL A 81 -0.03 -7.73 10.90
CA VAL A 81 1.23 -7.59 10.15
C VAL A 81 1.22 -8.50 8.91
N ASP A 82 0.80 -9.75 9.06
CA ASP A 82 0.69 -10.71 7.95
C ASP A 82 -0.30 -10.24 6.88
N TYR A 83 -1.44 -9.69 7.30
CA TYR A 83 -2.44 -9.16 6.38
C TYR A 83 -1.90 -7.96 5.59
N LEU A 84 -1.27 -7.01 6.27
CA LEU A 84 -0.63 -5.85 5.64
C LEU A 84 0.49 -6.27 4.68
N MET A 85 1.24 -7.31 5.02
CA MET A 85 2.26 -7.88 4.15
C MET A 85 1.65 -8.52 2.90
N LYS A 86 0.60 -9.34 3.04
CA LYS A 86 -0.10 -9.96 1.92
C LYS A 86 -0.66 -8.93 0.94
N LEU A 87 -1.30 -7.87 1.46
CA LEU A 87 -1.77 -6.75 0.66
C LEU A 87 -0.63 -6.07 -0.09
N ASN A 88 0.47 -5.74 0.60
CA ASN A 88 1.63 -5.12 -0.03
C ASN A 88 2.22 -6.00 -1.15
N SER A 89 2.26 -7.32 -0.97
CA SER A 89 2.74 -8.24 -2.00
C SER A 89 1.82 -8.30 -3.21
N ALA A 90 0.50 -8.17 -3.02
CA ALA A 90 -0.49 -8.18 -4.10
C ALA A 90 -0.49 -6.89 -4.93
N LEU A 91 0.01 -5.78 -4.39
CA LEU A 91 0.08 -4.49 -5.12
C LEU A 91 1.12 -4.46 -6.25
N THR A 92 2.02 -5.44 -6.31
CA THR A 92 3.08 -5.49 -7.33
C THR A 92 2.92 -6.73 -8.19
N ASP A 93 2.92 -6.57 -9.51
CA ASP A 93 2.97 -7.72 -10.42
C ASP A 93 4.40 -8.32 -10.42
N GLY A 94 4.56 -9.38 -9.64
CA GLY A 94 5.82 -10.10 -9.51
C GLY A 94 6.29 -10.70 -10.84
N LYS A 95 5.38 -11.16 -11.70
CA LYS A 95 5.74 -11.77 -13.00
C LYS A 95 6.33 -10.73 -13.95
N VAL A 96 5.79 -9.51 -13.94
CA VAL A 96 6.37 -8.37 -14.68
C VAL A 96 7.76 -8.02 -14.15
N THR A 97 7.96 -8.11 -12.83
CA THR A 97 9.18 -7.67 -12.17
C THR A 97 10.37 -8.63 -12.39
N ILE A 98 10.12 -9.95 -12.39
CA ILE A 98 11.19 -10.96 -12.52
C ILE A 98 11.62 -11.22 -13.97
N ASP A 99 10.78 -10.88 -14.94
CA ASP A 99 10.97 -11.18 -16.35
C ASP A 99 11.94 -10.18 -17.00
N THR A 100 13.14 -10.64 -17.33
CA THR A 100 14.20 -9.81 -17.92
C THR A 100 13.94 -9.41 -19.37
N LYS A 101 12.99 -10.07 -20.05
CA LYS A 101 12.63 -9.82 -21.45
C LYS A 101 11.21 -9.27 -21.59
N ARG A 102 10.66 -8.74 -20.49
CA ARG A 102 9.28 -8.26 -20.45
C ARG A 102 9.07 -7.12 -21.44
N ILE A 103 8.07 -7.26 -22.29
CA ILE A 103 7.54 -6.15 -23.06
C ILE A 103 6.56 -5.35 -22.21
N LEU A 104 6.77 -4.03 -22.12
CA LEU A 104 5.87 -3.09 -21.47
C LEU A 104 5.23 -2.18 -22.51
N ARG A 105 4.12 -1.54 -22.13
CA ARG A 105 3.41 -0.64 -23.03
C ARG A 105 4.27 0.58 -23.34
N LEU A 106 4.37 0.91 -24.62
CA LEU A 106 5.17 2.04 -25.09
C LEU A 106 4.58 3.37 -24.58
N PRO A 107 5.35 4.22 -23.88
CA PRO A 107 4.91 5.58 -23.56
C PRO A 107 4.51 6.32 -24.83
N SER A 108 3.48 7.15 -24.76
CA SER A 108 2.77 7.83 -25.84
C SER A 108 1.81 6.98 -26.69
N SER A 109 1.81 5.65 -26.58
CA SER A 109 0.80 4.81 -27.25
C SER A 109 -0.60 4.96 -26.67
N LEU A 110 -1.63 4.52 -27.41
CA LEU A 110 -3.02 4.48 -26.96
C LEU A 110 -3.32 3.14 -26.25
N HIS A 111 -3.94 3.20 -25.08
CA HIS A 111 -4.56 2.05 -24.45
C HIS A 111 -6.02 1.92 -24.92
N SER A 112 -6.23 1.24 -26.05
CA SER A 112 -7.55 1.15 -26.70
C SER A 112 -8.67 0.63 -25.78
N GLY A 113 -8.36 -0.25 -24.82
CA GLY A 113 -9.37 -0.76 -23.87
C GLY A 113 -9.98 0.30 -22.93
N VAL A 114 -9.32 1.45 -22.74
CA VAL A 114 -9.84 2.57 -21.92
C VAL A 114 -9.81 3.89 -22.68
N SER A 115 -9.46 3.87 -23.98
CA SER A 115 -9.30 5.05 -24.84
C SER A 115 -8.43 6.18 -24.26
N MET A 116 -7.39 5.84 -23.49
CA MET A 116 -6.45 6.80 -22.90
C MET A 116 -5.03 6.63 -23.42
N LYS A 117 -4.26 7.72 -23.45
CA LYS A 117 -2.85 7.74 -23.78
C LYS A 117 -2.01 7.23 -22.61
N CYS A 118 -0.99 6.44 -22.90
CA CYS A 118 -0.01 6.01 -21.92
C CYS A 118 1.02 7.10 -21.71
N VAL A 119 0.79 7.96 -20.73
CA VAL A 119 1.64 9.13 -20.45
C VAL A 119 2.86 8.71 -19.64
N LEU A 120 4.03 9.26 -19.99
CA LEU A 120 5.21 9.17 -19.13
C LEU A 120 4.99 10.08 -17.91
N VAL A 121 4.83 9.48 -16.74
CA VAL A 121 4.66 10.20 -15.46
C VAL A 121 6.00 10.23 -14.74
N ARG A 122 6.58 11.43 -14.58
CA ARG A 122 7.80 11.64 -13.80
C ARG A 122 7.52 11.99 -12.34
N ASP A 123 6.38 12.63 -12.10
CA ASP A 123 5.90 13.02 -10.79
C ASP A 123 4.44 12.60 -10.65
N ILE A 124 4.18 11.70 -9.71
CA ILE A 124 2.85 11.14 -9.49
C ILE A 124 1.94 12.10 -8.71
N GLU A 125 2.49 12.98 -7.87
CA GLU A 125 1.72 13.88 -7.02
C GLU A 125 1.10 15.02 -7.85
N HIS A 126 1.76 15.42 -8.94
CA HIS A 126 1.27 16.44 -9.88
C HIS A 126 0.66 15.87 -11.15
N PHE A 127 0.45 14.55 -11.22
CA PHE A 127 -0.16 13.92 -12.39
C PHE A 127 -1.66 14.24 -12.48
N SER A 128 -2.09 14.76 -13.64
CA SER A 128 -3.52 14.96 -13.95
C SER A 128 -3.97 13.97 -15.03
N ILE A 129 -5.14 13.37 -14.82
CA ILE A 129 -5.80 12.45 -15.77
C ILE A 129 -6.06 13.15 -17.10
N GLU A 130 -6.29 14.46 -17.10
CA GLU A 130 -6.54 15.21 -18.33
C GLU A 130 -5.40 15.12 -19.34
N SER A 131 -4.16 14.96 -18.86
CA SER A 131 -2.97 14.78 -19.68
C SER A 131 -2.97 13.46 -20.47
N ALA A 132 -3.76 12.48 -20.03
CA ALA A 132 -3.90 11.17 -20.66
C ALA A 132 -5.08 11.11 -21.65
N ILE A 133 -5.90 12.16 -21.76
CA ILE A 133 -7.05 12.19 -22.68
C ILE A 133 -6.58 12.53 -24.10
N PRO A 134 -6.80 11.65 -25.10
CA PRO A 134 -6.50 11.95 -26.50
C PRO A 134 -7.36 13.09 -27.04
N LYS A 135 -6.84 13.85 -28.03
CA LYS A 135 -7.55 15.01 -28.61
C LYS A 135 -8.93 14.65 -29.18
N PHE A 136 -9.03 13.54 -29.91
CA PHE A 136 -10.28 13.08 -30.52
C PHE A 136 -11.41 12.79 -29.51
N MET A 137 -11.07 12.49 -28.25
CA MET A 137 -12.07 12.30 -27.17
C MET A 137 -12.65 13.63 -26.67
N ARG A 138 -11.97 14.75 -26.94
CA ARG A 138 -12.44 16.11 -26.60
C ARG A 138 -13.25 16.74 -27.71
N GLU A 139 -12.98 16.35 -28.96
CA GLU A 139 -13.65 16.85 -30.17
C GLU A 139 -15.06 16.25 -30.37
N GLY A 140 -15.33 15.09 -29.76
CA GLY A 140 -16.65 14.43 -29.80
C GLY A 140 -17.63 14.86 -28.71
N LYS A 141 -17.34 15.94 -27.97
CA LYS A 141 -18.24 16.58 -27.00
C LYS A 141 -18.77 17.89 -27.57
#